data_AF-B8AK61-F1
#
_entry.id   AF-B8AK61-F1
#
_cell.length_a   1.000
_cell.length_b   1.000
_cell.length_c   1.000
_cell.angle_alpha   90.00
_cell.angle_beta   90.00
_cell.angle_gamma   90.00
#
_symmetry.space_group_name_H-M   'P 1'
#
loop_
_entity.id
_entity.type
_entity.pdbx_description
1 polymer ?
#
loop_
_entity_poly.entity_id
_entity_poly.type
_entity_poly.pdbx_seq_one_letter_code
_entity_poly.pdbx_strand_id
1 'polypeptide(L)' 'MTHNPRWLQKIYGGRQRNGSRPPHFCKSSGAISRNILQQLQKMGIIDVDPKGGRLITSQGRRDLDQVAGRVDVTIA' A
#
# COMPACT_ATOMS: atom_id res chain seq x y z
N MET A 1 -13.65 -3.02 -2.75
CA MET A 1 -12.45 -3.41 -1.97
C MET A 1 -11.85 -2.15 -1.36
N THR A 2 -12.15 -1.89 -0.10
CA THR A 2 -11.94 -0.60 0.56
C THR A 2 -10.58 -0.63 1.29
N HIS A 3 -9.56 0.05 0.76
CA HIS A 3 -8.19 -0.02 1.30
C HIS A 3 -8.03 0.94 2.49
N ASN A 4 -8.22 0.44 3.71
CA ASN A 4 -7.96 1.21 4.93
C ASN A 4 -6.44 1.19 5.25
N PRO A 5 -5.80 2.31 5.64
CA PRO A 5 -4.36 2.37 5.95
C PRO A 5 -3.87 1.38 7.01
N ARG A 6 -4.77 0.79 7.82
CA ARG A 6 -4.43 -0.27 8.79
C ARG A 6 -4.08 -1.62 8.14
N TRP A 7 -4.59 -1.89 6.93
CA TRP A 7 -4.32 -3.14 6.24
C TRP A 7 -2.86 -3.22 5.79
N LEU A 8 -2.29 -2.11 5.29
CA LEU A 8 -0.87 -2.00 4.92
C LEU A 8 0.05 -2.25 6.12
N GLN A 9 -0.33 -1.74 7.30
CA GLN A 9 0.42 -1.98 8.53
C GLN A 9 0.44 -3.46 8.94
N LYS A 10 -0.53 -4.25 8.47
CA LYS A 10 -0.61 -5.69 8.73
C LYS A 10 0.18 -6.51 7.71
N ILE A 11 0.14 -6.17 6.43
CA ILE A 11 0.93 -6.84 5.37
C ILE A 11 2.42 -6.59 5.56
N TYR A 12 2.78 -5.32 5.73
CA TYR A 12 4.17 -4.90 5.89
C TYR A 12 4.63 -5.00 7.35
N GLY A 13 3.74 -5.42 8.25
CA GLY A 13 4.10 -5.81 9.61
C GLY A 13 4.82 -7.16 9.59
N GLY A 14 5.55 -7.46 10.66
CA GLY A 14 6.41 -8.62 10.67
C GLY A 14 6.72 -9.13 12.07
N ARG A 15 7.62 -10.10 12.11
CA ARG A 15 8.10 -10.71 13.35
C ARG A 15 9.07 -9.76 14.06
N GLN A 16 8.72 -9.30 15.25
CA GLN A 16 9.62 -8.48 16.06
C GLN A 16 10.59 -9.34 16.86
N ARG A 17 11.86 -8.93 16.87
CA ARG A 17 12.92 -9.57 17.65
C ARG A 17 12.91 -8.98 19.07
N ASN A 18 12.44 -9.77 20.05
CA ASN A 18 12.34 -9.38 21.46
C ASN A 18 13.53 -9.89 22.32
N GLY A 19 14.68 -10.18 21.70
CA GLY A 19 15.83 -10.77 22.38
C GLY A 19 15.56 -12.22 22.80
N SER A 20 15.60 -12.49 24.11
CA SER A 20 15.40 -13.83 24.71
C SER A 20 13.92 -14.26 24.76
N ARG A 21 12.98 -13.29 24.73
CA ARG A 21 11.54 -13.58 24.74
C ARG A 21 11.05 -14.04 23.36
N PRO A 22 10.02 -14.91 23.29
CA PRO A 22 9.40 -15.32 22.04
C PRO A 22 9.02 -14.12 21.15
N PRO A 23 9.16 -14.27 19.84
CA PRO A 23 8.86 -13.21 18.89
C PRO A 23 7.34 -13.09 18.68
N HIS A 24 6.84 -11.85 18.72
CA HIS A 24 5.45 -11.52 18.46
C HIS A 24 5.30 -10.71 17.16
N PHE A 25 4.10 -10.68 16.61
CA PHE A 25 3.79 -9.86 15.44
C PHE A 25 3.73 -8.37 15.83
N CYS A 26 4.49 -7.54 15.10
CA CYS A 26 4.43 -6.10 15.23
C CYS A 26 3.99 -5.46 13.91
N LYS A 27 3.08 -4.49 14.07
CA LYS A 27 2.56 -3.70 12.95
C LYS A 27 3.66 -2.79 12.42
N SER A 28 3.64 -2.56 11.11
CA SER A 28 4.49 -1.56 10.48
C SER A 28 4.06 -0.14 10.86
N SER A 29 4.94 0.84 10.61
CA SER A 29 4.68 2.25 10.92
C SER A 29 3.47 2.78 10.15
N GLY A 30 2.44 3.18 10.89
CA GLY A 30 1.25 3.80 10.33
C GLY A 30 1.50 5.19 9.73
N ALA A 31 2.54 5.91 10.19
CA ALA A 31 2.90 7.22 9.65
C ALA A 31 3.38 7.11 8.19
N ILE A 32 4.25 6.15 7.91
CA ILE A 32 4.78 5.89 6.56
C ILE A 32 3.63 5.50 5.62
N SER A 33 2.79 4.56 6.04
CA SER A 33 1.64 4.11 5.25
C SER A 33 0.66 5.25 4.93
N ARG A 34 0.43 6.18 5.87
CA ARG A 34 -0.43 7.35 5.62
C ARG A 34 0.21 8.34 4.66
N ASN A 35 1.49 8.63 4.85
CA ASN A 35 2.20 9.65 4.07
C ASN A 35 2.27 9.27 2.58
N ILE A 36 2.63 8.02 2.27
CA ILE A 36 2.66 7.51 0.88
C ILE A 36 1.28 7.63 0.23
N LEU A 37 0.22 7.25 0.93
CA LEU A 37 -1.13 7.33 0.37
C LEU A 37 -1.65 8.77 0.20
N GLN A 38 -1.18 9.72 1.04
CA GLN A 38 -1.46 11.14 0.83
C GLN A 38 -0.71 11.69 -0.39
N GLN A 39 0.52 11.24 -0.63
CA GLN A 39 1.28 11.61 -1.84
C GLN A 39 0.60 11.07 -3.11
N LEU A 40 0.16 9.81 -3.09
CA LEU A 40 -0.56 9.20 -4.20
C LEU A 40 -1.93 9.85 -4.46
N GLN A 41 -2.57 10.40 -3.42
CA GLN A 41 -3.76 11.23 -3.56
C GLN A 41 -3.46 12.56 -4.25
N LYS A 42 -2.37 13.24 -3.86
CA LYS A 42 -1.93 14.48 -4.53
C LYS A 42 -1.60 14.24 -6.01
N MET A 43 -1.11 13.05 -6.35
CA MET A 43 -0.84 12.64 -7.73
C MET A 43 -2.11 12.21 -8.51
N GLY A 44 -3.28 12.13 -7.87
CA GLY A 44 -4.53 11.73 -8.54
C GLY A 44 -4.65 10.23 -8.87
N ILE A 45 -3.76 9.39 -8.32
CA ILE A 45 -3.73 7.95 -8.57
C ILE A 45 -4.74 7.21 -7.67
N ILE A 46 -4.99 7.74 -6.47
CA ILE A 46 -5.87 7.17 -5.45
C ILE A 46 -6.91 8.20 -5.03
N ASP A 47 -8.16 7.79 -4.92
CA ASP A 47 -9.25 8.61 -4.41
C ASP A 47 -9.72 8.17 -3.01
N VAL A 48 -10.27 9.09 -2.22
CA VAL A 48 -10.93 8.78 -0.95
C VAL A 48 -12.38 8.43 -1.23
N ASP A 49 -12.75 7.18 -0.93
CA ASP A 49 -14.15 6.81 -0.89
C ASP A 49 -14.79 7.33 0.40
N PRO A 50 -15.95 8.02 0.33
CA PRO A 50 -16.63 8.59 1.50
C PRO A 50 -17.08 7.52 2.52
N LYS A 51 -17.15 6.25 2.11
CA LYS A 51 -17.49 5.10 2.98
C LYS A 51 -16.29 4.56 3.77
N GLY A 52 -15.14 5.25 3.73
CA GLY A 52 -14.03 5.02 4.67
C GLY A 52 -12.86 4.20 4.12
N GLY A 53 -12.59 4.26 2.82
CA GLY A 53 -11.34 3.71 2.29
C GLY A 53 -10.83 4.41 1.05
N ARG A 54 -9.90 3.74 0.37
CA ARG A 54 -9.21 4.27 -0.79
C ARG A 54 -9.48 3.41 -2.00
N LEU A 55 -9.88 4.07 -3.08
CA LEU A 55 -10.14 3.46 -4.38
C LEU A 55 -9.05 3.88 -5.36
N ILE A 56 -8.66 2.99 -6.25
CA ILE A 56 -7.76 3.35 -7.34
C ILE A 56 -8.55 4.09 -8.42
N THR A 57 -8.02 5.20 -8.93
CA THR A 57 -8.66 5.95 -10.03
C THR A 57 -8.45 5.23 -11.37
N SER A 58 -9.27 5.57 -12.37
CA SER A 58 -9.08 5.07 -13.74
C SER A 58 -7.69 5.45 -14.30
N GLN A 59 -7.21 6.65 -13.94
CA GLN A 59 -5.87 7.11 -14.30
C GLN A 59 -4.79 6.24 -13.65
N GLY A 60 -4.93 5.92 -12.35
CA GLY A 60 -3.99 5.06 -11.64
C GLY A 60 -3.92 3.63 -12.20
N ARG A 61 -5.05 3.07 -12.65
CA ARG A 61 -5.05 1.75 -13.31
C ARG A 61 -4.29 1.77 -14.64
N ARG A 62 -4.51 2.81 -15.46
CA ARG A 62 -3.86 2.94 -16.78
C ARG A 62 -2.35 3.08 -16.64
N ASP A 63 -1.88 3.88 -15.69
CA ASP A 63 -0.46 4.09 -15.45
C ASP A 63 0.25 2.78 -15.02
N LEU A 64 -0.37 2.05 -14.09
CA LEU A 64 0.13 0.74 -13.64
C LEU A 64 0.18 -0.29 -14.79
N ASP A 65 -0.84 -0.33 -15.63
CA ASP A 65 -0.92 -1.26 -16.77
C ASP A 65 0.15 -0.96 -17.83
N GLN A 66 0.41 0.31 -18.13
CA GLN A 66 1.49 0.71 -19.03
C GLN A 66 2.88 0.32 -18.51
N VAL A 67 3.11 0.43 -17.20
CA VAL A 67 4.37 -0.02 -16.58
C VAL A 67 4.46 -1.54 -16.61
N ALA A 68 3.38 -2.25 -16.29
CA ALA A 68 3.34 -3.71 -16.29
C ALA A 68 3.70 -4.30 -17.68
N GLY A 69 3.15 -3.73 -18.76
CA GLY A 69 3.47 -4.17 -20.12
C GLY A 69 4.95 -4.04 -20.50
N ARG A 70 5.70 -3.09 -19.89
CA ARG A 70 7.16 -2.97 -20.10
C ARG A 70 7.94 -4.03 -19.33
N VAL A 71 7.48 -4.37 -18.14
CA VAL A 71 8.13 -5.37 -17.27
C VAL A 71 7.98 -6.77 -17.87
N ASP A 72 6.81 -7.09 -18.44
CA ASP A 72 6.54 -8.38 -19.07
C ASP A 72 7.52 -8.70 -20.22
N VAL A 73 7.79 -7.71 -21.08
CA VAL A 73 8.77 -7.81 -22.18
C VAL A 73 10.20 -8.09 -21.69
N THR A 74 10.52 -7.76 -20.44
CA THR A 74 11.85 -7.99 -19.85
C THR A 74 11.99 -9.40 -19.25
N ILE A 75 10.87 -10.07 -18.95
CA ILE A 75 10.82 -11.37 -18.28
C ILE A 75 10.57 -12.51 -19.30
N ALA A 76 10.04 -12.19 -20.48
CA ALA A 76 9.97 -13.05 -21.66
C ALA A 76 11.34 -13.22 -22.33
#